data_AF-A0A9D7PGI6-F1
#
_entry.id   AF-A0A9D7PGI6-F1
#
_cell.length_a   1.000
_cell.length_b   1.000
_cell.length_c   1.000
_cell.angle_alpha   90.00
_cell.angle_beta   90.00
_cell.angle_gamma   90.00
#
_symmetry.space_group_name_H-M   'P 1'
#
loop_
_entity.id
_entity.type
_entity.pdbx_description
1 polymer ?
#
loop_
_entity_poly.entity_id
_entity_poly.type
_entity_poly.pdbx_seq_one_letter_code
_entity_poly.pdbx_strand_id
1 'polypeptide(L)'
;MPPFSFSLGIGADGKPSFSIGIGNAAPEVIEEDPEVCFFKSKNYAGASLCVEVGDSDDSLPGSWDNSISSIRITGEAEVVVCTGDDLTGVCASISSSKKSLPSQLDNKISSFEVE
;
A
#
# COMPACT_ATOMS: atom_id res chain seq x y z
N MET A 1 33.16 14.24 15.32
CA MET A 1 32.35 15.40 14.88
C MET A 1 32.64 15.62 13.40
N PRO A 2 31.76 15.20 12.47
CA PRO A 2 31.97 15.44 11.05
C PRO A 2 31.94 16.95 10.73
N PRO A 3 32.72 17.43 9.74
CA PRO A 3 32.74 18.85 9.38
C PRO A 3 31.54 19.18 8.47
N PHE A 4 30.74 20.15 8.87
CA PHE A 4 29.72 20.74 8.01
C PHE A 4 30.38 21.81 7.12
N SER A 5 30.16 21.73 5.82
CA SER A 5 30.57 22.76 4.87
C SER A 5 29.34 23.57 4.47
N PHE A 6 29.43 24.90 4.59
CA PHE A 6 28.41 25.82 4.13
C PHE A 6 28.90 26.51 2.85
N SER A 7 28.12 26.40 1.79
CA SER A 7 28.38 27.10 0.53
C SER A 7 27.22 28.05 0.25
N LEU A 8 27.51 29.35 0.13
CA LEU A 8 26.53 30.36 -0.23
C LEU A 8 26.63 30.66 -1.73
N GLY A 9 25.58 30.32 -2.48
CA GLY A 9 25.46 30.63 -3.90
C GLY A 9 24.30 31.59 -4.16
N ILE A 10 24.50 32.54 -5.08
CA ILE A 10 23.43 33.38 -5.64
C ILE A 10 23.02 32.73 -6.97
N GLY A 11 21.79 32.22 -7.02
CA GLY A 11 21.23 31.66 -8.26
C GLY A 11 21.01 32.76 -9.31
N ALA A 12 20.98 32.38 -10.59
CA ALA A 12 20.82 33.31 -11.72
C ALA A 12 19.52 34.14 -11.69
N ASP A 13 18.56 33.79 -10.84
CA ASP A 13 17.29 34.50 -10.61
C ASP A 13 17.37 35.56 -9.49
N GLY A 14 18.56 35.86 -8.96
CA GLY A 14 18.77 36.90 -7.95
C GLY A 14 18.32 36.53 -6.52
N LYS A 15 17.99 35.25 -6.28
CA LYS A 15 17.61 34.75 -4.95
C LYS A 15 18.82 34.07 -4.28
N PRO A 16 19.12 34.37 -2.99
CA PRO A 16 20.14 33.64 -2.24
C PRO A 16 19.63 32.23 -1.94
N SER A 17 20.39 31.21 -2.34
CA SER A 17 20.12 29.82 -2.01
C SER A 17 21.13 29.34 -0.97
N PHE A 18 20.63 28.85 0.15
CA PHE A 18 21.44 28.22 1.20
C PHE A 18 21.29 26.72 1.06
N SER A 19 22.35 26.05 0.60
CA SER A 19 22.39 24.59 0.49
C SER A 19 23.24 24.04 1.63
N ILE A 20 22.59 23.37 2.60
CA ILE A 20 23.25 22.62 3.66
C ILE A 20 23.29 21.16 3.20
N GLY A 21 24.42 20.73 2.65
CA GLY A 21 24.61 19.38 2.15
C GLY A 21 25.31 18.53 3.21
N ILE A 22 24.63 17.52 3.73
CA ILE A 22 25.27 16.40 4.43
C ILE A 22 25.47 15.34 3.35
N GLY A 23 26.68 15.24 2.82
CA GLY A 23 27.02 14.25 1.81
C GLY A 23 26.92 12.84 2.39
N ASN A 24 25.92 12.08 1.93
CA ASN A 24 25.94 10.62 1.81
C ASN A 24 24.70 10.17 1.04
N ALA A 25 24.74 10.23 -0.31
CA ALA A 25 23.74 9.58 -1.14
C ALA A 25 23.99 8.06 -1.14
N ALA A 26 23.60 7.40 -0.05
CA ALA A 26 23.11 6.03 -0.17
C ALA A 26 21.82 6.11 -1.00
N PRO A 27 21.52 5.12 -1.87
CA PRO A 27 20.27 5.14 -2.59
C PRO A 27 19.15 5.23 -1.56
N GLU A 28 18.30 6.25 -1.67
CA GLU A 28 17.04 6.32 -0.95
C GLU A 28 16.27 5.07 -1.39
N VAL A 29 16.34 4.01 -0.58
CA VAL A 29 15.24 3.06 -0.52
C VAL A 29 14.07 3.93 -0.13
N ILE A 30 13.23 4.25 -1.11
CA ILE A 30 11.89 4.69 -0.83
C ILE A 30 11.32 3.50 -0.06
N GLU A 31 11.32 3.57 1.28
CA GLU A 31 10.56 2.64 2.10
C GLU A 31 9.13 2.92 1.72
N GLU A 32 8.63 2.22 0.69
CA GLU A 32 7.22 2.28 0.36
C GLU A 32 6.52 1.66 1.56
N ASP A 33 5.77 2.49 2.27
CA ASP A 33 5.02 2.07 3.44
C ASP A 33 4.20 0.82 3.07
N PRO A 34 4.18 -0.20 3.96
CA PRO A 34 3.49 -1.44 3.68
C PRO A 34 1.99 -1.17 3.49
N GLU A 35 1.50 -1.46 2.28
CA GLU A 35 0.15 -1.11 1.83
C GLU A 35 -0.48 -2.27 1.04
N VAL A 36 -1.79 -2.42 1.19
CA VAL A 36 -2.62 -3.39 0.46
C VAL A 36 -3.68 -2.68 -0.35
N CYS A 37 -3.67 -2.86 -1.66
CA CYS A 37 -4.68 -2.34 -2.57
C CYS A 37 -5.60 -3.44 -3.09
N PHE A 38 -6.89 -3.33 -2.81
CA PHE A 38 -7.96 -4.16 -3.37
C PHE A 38 -8.48 -3.58 -4.68
N PHE A 39 -8.79 -4.45 -5.64
CA PHE A 39 -9.31 -4.05 -6.95
C PHE A 39 -10.55 -4.84 -7.32
N LYS A 40 -11.55 -4.15 -7.88
CA LYS A 40 -12.82 -4.77 -8.32
C LYS A 40 -12.71 -5.57 -9.62
N SER A 41 -11.56 -5.54 -10.29
CA SER A 41 -11.33 -6.33 -11.51
C SER A 41 -9.97 -7.01 -11.44
N LYS A 42 -9.79 -8.02 -12.30
CA LYS A 42 -8.55 -8.76 -12.42
C LYS A 42 -7.45 -7.89 -13.02
N ASN A 43 -6.19 -8.26 -12.76
CA ASN A 43 -5.00 -7.57 -13.20
C ASN A 43 -4.85 -6.14 -12.66
N TYR A 44 -5.30 -5.88 -11.42
CA TYR A 44 -5.19 -4.58 -10.75
C TYR A 44 -5.93 -3.46 -11.50
N ALA A 45 -7.10 -3.78 -12.04
CA ALA A 45 -7.91 -2.87 -12.83
C ALA A 45 -9.25 -2.54 -12.14
N GLY A 46 -9.94 -1.53 -12.66
CA GLY A 46 -11.21 -1.08 -12.13
C GLY A 46 -11.04 -0.17 -10.92
N ALA A 47 -12.08 -0.11 -10.07
CA ALA A 47 -12.00 0.66 -8.83
C ALA A 47 -10.99 0.01 -7.86
N SER A 48 -10.20 0.85 -7.21
CA SER A 48 -9.16 0.47 -6.26
C SER A 48 -9.42 1.09 -4.89
N LEU A 49 -9.14 0.34 -3.83
CA LEU A 49 -9.16 0.78 -2.45
C LEU A 49 -7.85 0.32 -1.81
N CYS A 50 -7.01 1.26 -1.40
CA CYS A 50 -5.76 0.96 -0.72
C CYS A 50 -5.90 1.26 0.77
N VAL A 51 -5.32 0.39 1.58
CA VAL A 51 -5.36 0.40 3.04
C VAL A 51 -3.97 0.07 3.58
N GLU A 52 -3.66 0.56 4.77
CA GLU A 52 -2.35 0.44 5.39
C GLU A 52 -2.36 -0.67 6.44
N VAL A 53 -1.18 -1.06 6.93
CA VAL A 53 -1.06 -2.03 8.02
C VAL A 53 -1.78 -1.52 9.27
N GLY A 54 -2.61 -2.38 9.88
CA GLY A 54 -3.46 -2.06 11.02
C GLY A 54 -4.87 -1.61 10.66
N ASP A 55 -5.18 -1.42 9.37
CA ASP A 55 -6.56 -1.25 8.92
C ASP A 55 -7.29 -2.59 8.88
N SER A 56 -8.53 -2.59 9.36
CA SER A 56 -9.45 -3.72 9.24
C SER A 56 -10.86 -3.22 8.98
N ASP A 57 -11.64 -4.06 8.30
CA ASP A 57 -13.06 -3.83 8.10
C ASP A 57 -13.80 -5.16 8.26
N ASP A 58 -14.61 -5.23 9.30
CA ASP A 58 -15.41 -6.40 9.63
C ASP A 58 -16.57 -6.59 8.63
N SER A 59 -16.99 -5.53 7.92
CA SER A 59 -18.04 -5.63 6.90
C SER A 59 -17.88 -4.59 5.81
N LEU A 60 -17.36 -5.04 4.66
CA LEU A 60 -17.07 -4.21 3.51
C LEU A 60 -18.31 -3.43 3.05
N PRO A 61 -18.27 -2.10 3.03
CA PRO A 61 -19.46 -1.32 2.76
C PRO A 61 -19.88 -1.36 1.29
N GLY A 62 -21.17 -1.64 1.08
CA GLY A 62 -21.90 -1.32 -0.14
C GLY A 62 -21.36 -2.03 -1.39
N SER A 63 -20.71 -1.27 -2.29
CA SER A 63 -20.28 -1.81 -3.58
C SER A 63 -18.99 -2.62 -3.51
N TRP A 64 -18.30 -2.65 -2.37
CA TRP A 64 -17.05 -3.39 -2.20
C TRP A 64 -17.27 -4.83 -1.76
N ASP A 65 -18.35 -5.07 -1.03
CA ASP A 65 -18.80 -6.41 -0.69
C ASP A 65 -18.94 -7.28 -1.96
N ASN A 66 -18.43 -8.51 -1.87
CA ASN A 66 -18.52 -9.51 -2.92
C ASN A 66 -18.03 -9.00 -4.30
N SER A 67 -17.07 -8.07 -4.33
CA SER A 67 -16.67 -7.41 -5.58
C SER A 67 -15.16 -7.38 -5.83
N ILE A 68 -14.35 -7.87 -4.89
CA ILE A 68 -12.89 -7.86 -5.02
C ILE A 68 -12.45 -9.04 -5.90
N SER A 69 -11.59 -8.75 -6.89
CA SER A 69 -11.08 -9.74 -7.85
C SER A 69 -9.55 -9.81 -7.93
N SER A 70 -8.83 -8.76 -7.52
CA SER A 70 -7.37 -8.78 -7.42
C SER A 70 -6.87 -7.92 -6.27
N ILE A 71 -5.68 -8.25 -5.77
CA ILE A 71 -5.08 -7.61 -4.59
C ILE A 71 -3.62 -7.34 -4.89
N ARG A 72 -3.16 -6.11 -4.71
CA ARG A 72 -1.75 -5.73 -4.81
C ARG A 72 -1.23 -5.43 -3.42
N ILE A 73 -0.02 -5.90 -3.15
CA ILE A 73 0.66 -5.72 -1.88
C ILE A 73 2.01 -5.10 -2.18
N THR A 74 2.32 -4.04 -1.45
CA THR A 74 3.57 -3.27 -1.48
C THR A 74 4.24 -3.38 -0.11
N GLY A 75 5.58 -3.45 -0.10
CA GLY A 75 6.34 -3.62 1.15
C GLY A 75 6.12 -5.00 1.78
N GLU A 76 6.23 -5.04 3.11
CA GLU A 76 6.06 -6.23 3.96
C GLU A 76 4.67 -6.28 4.61
N ALA A 77 3.60 -5.90 3.88
CA ALA A 77 2.22 -6.04 4.36
C ALA A 77 1.65 -7.46 4.13
N GLU A 78 0.80 -7.92 5.04
CA GLU A 78 -0.03 -9.10 4.87
C GLU A 78 -1.52 -8.73 5.03
N VAL A 79 -2.40 -9.37 4.27
CA VAL A 79 -3.85 -9.20 4.45
C VAL A 79 -4.54 -10.54 4.60
N VAL A 80 -5.40 -10.62 5.61
CA VAL A 80 -6.38 -11.69 5.77
C VAL A 80 -7.69 -11.21 5.17
N VAL A 81 -8.21 -11.94 4.18
CA VAL A 81 -9.53 -11.68 3.59
C VAL A 81 -10.48 -12.83 3.85
N CYS A 82 -11.71 -12.53 4.20
CA CYS A 82 -12.74 -13.52 4.50
C CYS A 82 -14.01 -13.31 3.67
N THR A 83 -14.73 -14.39 3.38
CA THR A 83 -15.95 -14.34 2.58
C THR A 83 -17.23 -14.01 3.36
N GLY A 84 -17.15 -13.95 4.68
CA GLY A 84 -18.25 -13.54 5.55
C GLY A 84 -17.86 -12.28 6.30
N ASP A 85 -18.86 -11.60 6.85
CA ASP A 85 -18.67 -10.49 7.79
C ASP A 85 -17.99 -10.97 9.09
N ASP A 86 -17.43 -10.04 9.86
CA ASP A 86 -16.76 -10.27 11.15
C ASP A 86 -15.63 -11.33 11.06
N LEU A 87 -14.90 -11.37 9.94
CA LEU A 87 -13.81 -12.32 9.67
C LEU A 87 -14.26 -13.80 9.75
N THR A 88 -15.48 -14.08 9.26
CA THR A 88 -16.05 -15.43 9.25
C THR A 88 -16.02 -16.11 7.87
N GLY A 89 -16.34 -17.41 7.84
CA GLY A 89 -16.47 -18.16 6.59
C GLY A 89 -15.13 -18.68 6.05
N VAL A 90 -14.88 -18.49 4.74
CA VAL A 90 -13.63 -18.92 4.09
C VAL A 90 -12.66 -17.75 4.14
N CYS A 91 -11.56 -17.92 4.87
CA CYS A 91 -10.51 -16.92 5.00
C CYS A 91 -9.22 -17.35 4.28
N ALA A 92 -8.46 -16.37 3.81
CA ALA A 92 -7.13 -16.57 3.25
C ALA A 92 -6.19 -15.42 3.61
N SER A 93 -4.99 -15.77 4.08
CA SER A 93 -3.88 -14.82 4.23
C SER A 93 -3.16 -14.66 2.89
N ILE A 94 -2.88 -13.41 2.54
CA ILE A 94 -2.26 -13.00 1.29
C ILE A 94 -1.16 -12.00 1.67
N SER A 95 0.10 -12.44 1.56
CA SER A 95 1.30 -11.60 1.72
C SER A 95 2.02 -11.36 0.38
N SER A 96 1.36 -11.66 -0.74
CA SER A 96 1.88 -11.37 -2.07
C SER A 96 0.80 -10.93 -3.04
N SER A 97 1.16 -9.98 -3.91
CA SER A 97 0.29 -9.47 -4.97
C SER A 97 -0.35 -10.58 -5.82
N LYS A 98 -1.68 -10.59 -5.93
CA LYS A 98 -2.49 -11.54 -6.73
C LYS A 98 -3.24 -10.81 -7.85
N LYS A 99 -2.86 -11.08 -9.11
CA LYS A 99 -3.55 -10.55 -10.30
C LYS A 99 -4.97 -11.08 -10.48
N SER A 100 -5.28 -12.23 -9.89
CA SER A 100 -6.63 -12.79 -9.84
C SER A 100 -6.75 -13.60 -8.58
N LEU A 101 -7.85 -13.42 -7.87
CA LEU A 101 -8.22 -14.28 -6.75
C LEU A 101 -8.70 -15.65 -7.26
N PRO A 102 -8.54 -16.71 -6.45
CA PRO A 102 -9.14 -18.02 -6.75
C PRO A 102 -10.67 -17.91 -6.68
N SER A 103 -11.38 -18.82 -7.35
CA SER A 103 -12.85 -18.82 -7.43
C SER A 103 -13.57 -18.88 -6.06
N GLN A 104 -12.87 -19.31 -5.01
CA GLN A 104 -13.38 -19.33 -3.64
C GLN A 104 -13.45 -17.92 -3.02
N LEU A 105 -12.66 -16.96 -3.52
CA LEU A 105 -12.55 -15.60 -2.97
C LEU A 105 -12.92 -14.51 -4.00
N ASP A 106 -12.80 -14.79 -5.31
CA ASP A 106 -13.14 -13.87 -6.39
C ASP A 106 -14.62 -13.46 -6.32
N ASN A 107 -14.88 -12.16 -6.14
CA ASN A 107 -16.21 -11.58 -5.93
C ASN A 107 -16.96 -12.20 -4.74
N LYS A 108 -16.23 -12.55 -3.67
CA LYS A 108 -16.77 -13.20 -2.49
C LYS A 108 -16.30 -12.63 -1.17
N ILE A 109 -15.35 -11.69 -1.18
CA ILE A 109 -14.78 -11.12 0.04
C ILE A 109 -15.76 -10.10 0.63
N SER A 110 -16.00 -10.23 1.93
CA SER A 110 -16.91 -9.38 2.71
C SER A 110 -16.22 -8.72 3.91
N SER A 111 -15.06 -9.22 4.35
CA SER A 111 -14.27 -8.57 5.41
C SER A 111 -12.77 -8.73 5.18
N PHE A 112 -11.97 -7.88 5.81
CA PHE A 112 -10.51 -7.95 5.75
C PHE A 112 -9.82 -7.41 7.00
N GLU A 113 -8.57 -7.82 7.21
CA GLU A 113 -7.67 -7.33 8.24
C GLU A 113 -6.25 -7.28 7.67
N VAL A 114 -5.55 -6.16 7.83
CA VAL A 114 -4.17 -5.96 7.34
C VAL A 114 -3.19 -5.97 8.51
N GLU A 115 -2.14 -6.78 8.39
CA GLU A 115 -1.08 -7.00 9.39
C GLU A 115 0.33 -6.70 8.85
#